data_AF-A0A920BNS2-F1
#
_entry.id   AF-A0A920BNS2-F1
#
_cell.length_a   1.000
_cell.length_b   1.000
_cell.length_c   1.000
_cell.angle_alpha   90.00
_cell.angle_beta   90.00
_cell.angle_gamma   90.00
#
_symmetry.space_group_name_H-M   'P 1'
#
loop_
_entity.id
_entity.type
_entity.pdbx_description
1 polymer ?
#
loop_
_entity_poly.entity_id
_entity_poly.type
_entity_poly.pdbx_seq_one_letter_code
_entity_poly.pdbx_strand_id
1 'polypeptide(L)'
;MLEPASVFIGPYVQTWHEDDESRLLAAFTDADFQVHVVKRSEFYSRPGVTPRREEGATDEVQVRRYEAKARDVADRLDLLGFDLKSSLDIWERNVLAHADRLSPKGEGDEVEALRMLDGPRWLSILSQMADDAPMVFSNSTSSRNSLPGSPKWLIGLAGFAFDPLREMRLAVAAFPEAQVITDVTGSGWAWVGEGDGSHASAKLNDLRRDGSLFSPIVVLTEGRTDAEFLAAGLSILYPHVVDLIKFLDFEQKNDGGAGALVRLVKSFAAAGIANRTVAIFDNDSAAADALRSLDLRRLPPTIRVLRYPDISLAESYPTIGPPSLEHPGGGTFLANVNGLAGSIELYLGRDVLSDDDGALMPVQWSSLISAVGSYQGEVVNKVDVHRRFREKAAAAVKNPSIAAKQDWSGVRNVLRKITGAFVL
;
A
#
# COMPACT_ATOMS: atom_id res chain seq x y z
N MET A 1 -9.28 18.51 -22.16
CA MET A 1 -8.50 17.83 -21.11
C MET A 1 -7.31 17.23 -21.81
N LEU A 2 -6.09 17.65 -21.46
CA LEU A 2 -4.87 16.96 -21.90
C LEU A 2 -4.93 15.54 -21.33
N GLU A 3 -4.56 14.53 -22.13
CA GLU A 3 -4.43 13.17 -21.60
C GLU A 3 -3.42 13.18 -20.43
N PRO A 4 -3.67 12.41 -19.35
CA PRO A 4 -2.72 12.34 -18.24
C PRO A 4 -1.37 11.87 -18.77
N ALA A 5 -0.28 12.44 -18.24
CA ALA A 5 1.06 12.01 -18.60
C ALA A 5 1.21 10.50 -18.39
N SER A 6 1.78 9.79 -19.37
CA SER A 6 2.05 8.35 -19.27
C SER A 6 3.52 8.11 -18.94
N VAL A 7 3.75 7.25 -17.95
CA VAL A 7 5.07 6.72 -17.62
C VAL A 7 5.14 5.28 -18.10
N PHE A 8 5.95 5.06 -19.12
CA PHE A 8 6.23 3.75 -19.67
C PHE A 8 7.38 3.13 -18.88
N ILE A 9 7.11 2.02 -18.22
CA ILE A 9 8.08 1.25 -17.44
C ILE A 9 8.11 -0.13 -18.06
N GLY A 10 9.21 -0.52 -18.69
CA GLY A 10 9.19 -1.78 -19.43
C GLY A 10 10.55 -2.40 -19.69
N PRO A 11 10.55 -3.73 -19.93
CA PRO A 11 11.66 -4.43 -20.54
C PRO A 11 11.67 -4.12 -22.04
N TYR A 12 12.13 -2.93 -22.42
CA TYR A 12 11.98 -2.53 -23.83
C TYR A 12 12.87 -3.32 -24.81
N VAL A 13 13.93 -4.03 -24.37
CA VAL A 13 14.75 -4.92 -25.22
C VAL A 13 15.53 -5.95 -24.37
N GLN A 14 15.33 -7.25 -24.61
CA GLN A 14 16.23 -8.43 -24.45
C GLN A 14 17.30 -8.50 -23.33
N THR A 15 17.19 -7.73 -22.24
CA THR A 15 18.30 -7.57 -21.27
C THR A 15 17.90 -7.81 -19.82
N TRP A 16 16.65 -8.15 -19.56
CA TRP A 16 16.24 -8.61 -18.24
C TRP A 16 16.37 -10.13 -18.16
N HIS A 17 16.90 -10.62 -17.05
CA HIS A 17 16.71 -12.02 -16.68
C HIS A 17 15.19 -12.23 -16.46
N GLU A 18 14.66 -13.41 -16.80
CA GLU A 18 13.22 -13.74 -16.64
C GLU A 18 12.69 -13.43 -15.22
N ASP A 19 13.57 -13.47 -14.22
CA ASP A 19 13.31 -13.12 -12.82
C ASP A 19 12.92 -11.64 -12.63
N ASP A 20 13.52 -10.70 -13.35
CA ASP A 20 13.27 -9.27 -13.18
C ASP A 20 11.94 -8.83 -13.81
N GLU A 21 11.56 -9.44 -14.94
CA GLU A 21 10.24 -9.22 -15.54
C GLU A 21 9.13 -9.75 -14.64
N SER A 22 9.35 -10.92 -14.01
CA SER A 22 8.43 -11.49 -13.02
C SER A 22 8.23 -10.58 -11.82
N ARG A 23 9.31 -9.92 -11.38
CA ARG A 23 9.28 -8.98 -10.25
C ARG A 23 8.49 -7.73 -10.58
N LEU A 24 8.67 -7.12 -11.76
CA LEU A 24 7.88 -5.95 -12.19
C LEU A 24 6.38 -6.20 -12.14
N LEU A 25 5.92 -7.40 -12.53
CA LEU A 25 4.51 -7.77 -12.48
C LEU A 25 3.94 -7.84 -11.05
N ALA A 26 4.77 -8.03 -10.02
CA ALA A 26 4.33 -7.96 -8.63
C ALA A 26 3.79 -6.58 -8.24
N ALA A 27 4.21 -5.53 -8.95
CA ALA A 27 3.74 -4.16 -8.71
C ALA A 27 2.34 -3.88 -9.31
N PHE A 28 1.73 -4.84 -10.01
CA PHE A 28 0.42 -4.72 -10.63
C PHE A 28 -0.56 -5.77 -10.08
N THR A 29 -1.84 -5.58 -10.38
CA THR A 29 -2.91 -6.55 -10.18
C THR A 29 -3.41 -7.09 -11.52
N ASP A 30 -4.14 -8.19 -11.50
CA ASP A 30 -4.75 -8.74 -12.71
C ASP A 30 -5.78 -7.79 -13.34
N ALA A 31 -6.40 -6.91 -12.54
CA ALA A 31 -7.34 -5.89 -13.02
C ALA A 31 -6.67 -4.80 -13.86
N ASP A 32 -5.35 -4.64 -13.74
CA ASP A 32 -4.57 -3.67 -14.51
C ASP A 32 -4.24 -4.20 -15.92
N PHE A 33 -4.52 -5.47 -16.22
CA PHE A 33 -4.23 -6.07 -17.52
C PHE A 33 -5.23 -5.64 -18.60
N GLN A 34 -4.71 -5.15 -19.72
CA GLN A 34 -5.49 -4.67 -20.86
C GLN A 34 -4.93 -5.25 -22.17
N VAL A 35 -5.83 -5.54 -23.12
CA VAL A 35 -5.48 -5.94 -24.48
C VAL A 35 -5.99 -4.90 -25.47
N HIS A 36 -5.08 -4.30 -26.22
CA HIS A 36 -5.37 -3.32 -27.24
C HIS A 36 -5.11 -3.90 -28.62
N VAL A 37 -5.96 -3.58 -29.60
CA VAL A 37 -5.69 -3.89 -31.00
C VAL A 37 -5.19 -2.61 -31.66
N VAL A 38 -3.94 -2.62 -32.15
CA VAL A 38 -3.31 -1.46 -32.78
C VAL A 38 -2.75 -1.81 -34.15
N LYS A 39 -2.54 -0.80 -35.00
CA LYS A 39 -1.91 -1.01 -36.30
C LYS A 39 -0.46 -1.43 -36.14
N ARG A 40 -0.03 -2.38 -36.96
CA ARG A 40 1.34 -2.87 -36.99
C ARG A 40 2.37 -1.77 -37.20
N SER A 41 2.08 -0.82 -38.08
CA SER A 41 2.93 0.34 -38.34
C SER A 41 3.06 1.28 -37.14
N GLU A 42 2.05 1.33 -36.27
CA GLU A 42 2.05 2.13 -35.04
C GLU A 42 2.78 1.41 -33.89
N PHE A 43 2.71 0.09 -33.84
CA PHE A 43 3.41 -0.70 -32.83
C PHE A 43 4.93 -0.72 -33.07
N TYR A 44 5.35 -0.97 -34.29
CA TYR A 44 6.78 -1.08 -34.65
C TYR A 44 7.49 0.26 -34.89
N SER A 45 6.78 1.39 -34.83
CA SER A 45 7.40 2.72 -34.84
C SER A 45 7.89 3.17 -33.46
N ARG A 46 7.62 2.39 -32.41
CA ARG A 46 7.98 2.71 -31.02
C ARG A 46 9.47 2.48 -30.75
N PRO A 47 10.12 3.35 -29.96
CA PRO A 47 11.49 3.12 -29.49
C PRO A 47 11.62 1.76 -28.79
N GLY A 48 12.63 0.97 -29.15
CA GLY A 48 12.91 -0.33 -28.53
C GLY A 48 12.20 -1.54 -29.14
N VAL A 49 11.16 -1.37 -29.95
CA VAL A 49 10.45 -2.52 -30.57
C VAL A 49 11.10 -2.89 -31.90
N THR A 50 11.64 -4.10 -32.02
CA THR A 50 12.23 -4.57 -33.28
C THR A 50 11.16 -5.23 -34.16
N PRO A 51 11.00 -4.82 -35.44
CA PRO A 51 10.06 -5.45 -36.37
C PRO A 51 10.30 -6.95 -36.50
N ARG A 52 9.33 -7.78 -36.09
CA ARG A 52 9.34 -9.21 -36.42
C ARG A 52 8.71 -9.41 -37.79
N ARG A 53 9.52 -9.85 -38.76
CA ARG A 53 9.03 -10.30 -40.07
C ARG A 53 8.36 -11.66 -39.89
N GLU A 54 7.04 -11.65 -39.83
CA GLU A 54 6.22 -12.86 -39.94
C GLU A 54 5.51 -12.81 -41.30
N GLU A 55 5.84 -13.75 -42.19
CA GLU A 55 5.17 -13.87 -43.49
C GLU A 55 3.68 -14.22 -43.28
N GLY A 56 2.79 -13.45 -43.89
CA GLY A 56 1.32 -13.67 -43.81
C GLY A 56 0.63 -13.04 -42.60
N ALA A 57 1.32 -12.23 -41.79
CA ALA A 57 0.74 -11.67 -40.58
C ALA A 57 -0.12 -10.41 -40.83
N THR A 58 -1.16 -10.23 -40.01
CA THR A 58 -2.18 -9.17 -40.12
C THR A 58 -1.63 -7.74 -39.99
N ASP A 59 -2.36 -6.75 -40.52
CA ASP A 59 -2.04 -5.31 -40.36
C ASP A 59 -2.26 -4.79 -38.93
N GLU A 60 -2.80 -5.63 -38.05
CA GLU A 60 -3.06 -5.35 -36.64
C GLU A 60 -2.21 -6.25 -35.74
N VAL A 61 -1.85 -5.71 -34.58
CA VAL A 61 -1.10 -6.38 -33.51
C VAL A 61 -1.92 -6.28 -32.23
N GLN A 62 -2.10 -7.41 -31.53
CA GLN A 62 -2.65 -7.42 -30.18
C GLN A 62 -1.53 -7.04 -29.20
N VAL A 63 -1.70 -5.89 -28.58
CA VAL A 63 -0.77 -5.34 -27.59
C VAL A 63 -1.32 -5.57 -26.20
N ARG A 64 -0.54 -6.30 -25.40
CA ARG A 64 -0.87 -6.71 -24.03
C ARG A 64 -0.11 -5.82 -23.06
N ARG A 65 -0.83 -5.14 -22.16
CA ARG A 65 -0.24 -4.18 -21.22
C ARG A 65 -0.81 -4.32 -19.83
N TYR A 66 0.02 -3.98 -18.85
CA TYR A 66 -0.44 -3.59 -17.52
C TYR A 66 -0.52 -2.07 -17.46
N GLU A 67 -1.67 -1.56 -17.04
CA GLU A 67 -2.00 -0.14 -17.00
C GLU A 67 -2.63 0.21 -15.65
N ALA A 68 -1.87 0.93 -14.81
CA ALA A 68 -2.29 1.27 -13.45
C ALA A 68 -2.02 2.75 -13.14
N LYS A 69 -2.65 3.31 -12.11
CA LYS A 69 -2.30 4.66 -11.62
C LYS A 69 -0.98 4.59 -10.87
N ALA A 70 -0.10 5.59 -11.08
CA ALA A 70 1.20 5.66 -10.41
C ALA A 70 1.09 5.58 -8.88
N ARG A 71 0.10 6.22 -8.28
CA ARG A 71 -0.17 6.12 -6.83
C ARG A 71 -0.53 4.71 -6.35
N ASP A 72 -1.27 3.94 -7.15
CA ASP A 72 -1.70 2.59 -6.77
C ASP A 72 -0.50 1.64 -6.85
N VAL A 73 0.33 1.80 -7.89
CA VAL A 73 1.64 1.14 -8.00
C VAL A 73 2.55 1.51 -6.83
N ALA A 74 2.63 2.79 -6.45
CA ALA A 74 3.45 3.25 -5.34
C ALA A 74 3.05 2.58 -4.01
N ASP A 75 1.75 2.52 -3.72
CA ASP A 75 1.21 1.82 -2.53
C ASP A 75 1.62 0.33 -2.53
N ARG A 76 1.52 -0.35 -3.68
CA ARG A 76 1.95 -1.76 -3.81
C ARG A 76 3.44 -1.92 -3.55
N LEU A 77 4.28 -1.06 -4.14
CA LEU A 77 5.73 -1.10 -3.97
C LEU A 77 6.14 -0.84 -2.52
N ASP A 78 5.52 0.12 -1.85
CA ASP A 78 5.70 0.41 -0.43
C ASP A 78 5.38 -0.85 0.41
N LEU A 79 4.24 -1.50 0.12
CA LEU A 79 3.85 -2.75 0.78
C LEU A 79 4.70 -3.96 0.39
N LEU A 80 5.44 -3.94 -0.70
CA LEU A 80 6.42 -4.96 -1.07
C LEU A 80 7.81 -4.72 -0.43
N GLY A 81 8.00 -3.58 0.25
CA GLY A 81 9.27 -3.21 0.89
C GLY A 81 10.22 -2.39 0.01
N PHE A 82 9.69 -1.80 -1.06
CA PHE A 82 10.39 -0.90 -1.97
C PHE A 82 9.89 0.53 -1.77
N ASP A 83 9.93 1.02 -0.52
CA ASP A 83 9.48 2.37 -0.20
C ASP A 83 10.39 3.46 -0.81
N LEU A 84 9.87 4.69 -0.91
CA LEU A 84 10.58 5.81 -1.53
C LEU A 84 11.92 6.09 -0.86
N LYS A 85 11.94 6.15 0.48
CA LYS A 85 13.13 6.54 1.23
C LYS A 85 14.23 5.50 1.07
N SER A 86 13.93 4.22 1.28
CA SER A 86 14.92 3.16 1.08
C SER A 86 15.42 3.08 -0.37
N SER A 87 14.56 3.40 -1.33
CA SER A 87 14.91 3.45 -2.75
C SER A 87 15.84 4.63 -3.06
N LEU A 88 15.57 5.82 -2.51
CA LEU A 88 16.45 6.99 -2.62
C LEU A 88 17.79 6.76 -1.92
N ASP A 89 17.81 6.19 -0.71
CA ASP A 89 19.05 5.88 0.03
C ASP A 89 19.98 4.92 -0.76
N ILE A 90 19.40 3.95 -1.48
CA ILE A 90 20.17 3.06 -2.36
C ILE A 90 20.64 3.82 -3.59
N TRP A 91 19.75 4.56 -4.24
CA TRP A 91 20.05 5.34 -5.43
C TRP A 91 21.17 6.36 -5.20
N GLU A 92 21.09 7.17 -4.14
CA GLU A 92 22.07 8.21 -3.81
C GLU A 92 23.47 7.62 -3.58
N ARG A 93 23.55 6.52 -2.81
CA ARG A 93 24.82 5.81 -2.58
C ARG A 93 25.44 5.33 -3.89
N ASN A 94 24.61 4.80 -4.80
CA ASN A 94 25.08 4.25 -6.07
C ASN A 94 25.48 5.33 -7.08
N VAL A 95 24.76 6.46 -7.09
CA VAL A 95 25.10 7.66 -7.88
C VAL A 95 26.42 8.25 -7.41
N LEU A 96 26.64 8.41 -6.11
CA LEU A 96 27.91 8.89 -5.56
C LEU A 96 29.06 7.92 -5.88
N ALA A 97 28.86 6.61 -5.67
CA ALA A 97 29.84 5.60 -6.05
C ALA A 97 30.12 5.55 -7.55
N HIS A 98 29.18 5.99 -8.40
CA HIS A 98 29.42 6.17 -9.82
C HIS A 98 30.29 7.39 -10.11
N ALA A 99 29.97 8.54 -9.51
CA ALA A 99 30.77 9.76 -9.63
C ALA A 99 32.23 9.53 -9.19
N ASP A 100 32.45 8.79 -8.09
CA ASP A 100 33.79 8.43 -7.62
C ASP A 100 34.56 7.55 -8.62
N ARG A 101 33.86 6.68 -9.36
CA ARG A 101 34.46 5.84 -10.42
C ARG A 101 34.77 6.61 -11.71
N LEU A 102 34.05 7.71 -11.98
CA LEU A 102 34.29 8.57 -13.15
C LEU A 102 35.37 9.62 -12.89
N SER A 103 35.54 10.06 -11.64
CA SER A 103 36.52 11.09 -11.25
C SER A 103 37.94 10.87 -11.80
N PRO A 104 38.52 9.66 -11.79
CA PRO A 104 39.85 9.41 -12.35
C PRO A 104 39.94 9.46 -13.88
N LYS A 105 38.79 9.48 -14.59
CA LYS A 105 38.72 9.39 -16.06
C LYS A 105 38.70 10.74 -16.78
N GLY A 106 38.70 11.86 -16.04
CA GLY A 106 38.69 13.21 -16.62
C GLY A 106 37.31 13.72 -17.05
N GLU A 107 36.22 13.09 -16.59
CA GLU A 107 34.83 13.49 -16.87
C GLU A 107 34.33 14.54 -15.86
N GLY A 108 34.97 15.71 -15.83
CA GLY A 108 34.77 16.73 -14.79
C GLY A 108 33.32 17.20 -14.64
N ASP A 109 32.67 17.54 -15.75
CA ASP A 109 31.31 18.12 -15.76
C ASP A 109 30.24 17.12 -15.29
N GLU A 110 30.36 15.85 -15.66
CA GLU A 110 29.43 14.80 -15.22
C GLU A 110 29.62 14.48 -13.74
N VAL A 111 30.87 14.40 -13.27
CA VAL A 111 31.17 14.17 -11.85
C VAL A 111 30.64 15.31 -10.99
N GLU A 112 30.80 16.56 -11.42
CA GLU A 112 30.26 17.72 -10.71
C GLU A 112 28.73 17.68 -10.68
N ALA A 113 28.08 17.41 -11.82
CA ALA A 113 26.64 17.29 -11.90
C ALA A 113 26.09 16.18 -10.98
N LEU A 114 26.71 14.99 -10.98
CA LEU A 114 26.32 13.87 -10.11
C LEU A 114 26.48 14.21 -8.62
N ARG A 115 27.57 14.89 -8.24
CA ARG A 115 27.82 15.30 -6.84
C ARG A 115 26.88 16.40 -6.36
N MET A 116 26.28 17.16 -7.27
CA MET A 116 25.30 18.20 -6.94
C MET A 116 23.85 17.68 -6.83
N LEU A 117 23.61 16.42 -7.23
CA LEU A 117 22.30 15.79 -7.12
C LEU A 117 22.15 15.09 -5.76
N ASP A 118 21.06 15.40 -5.08
CA ASP A 118 20.46 14.53 -4.06
C ASP A 118 19.14 13.97 -4.59
N GLY A 119 18.58 12.97 -3.91
CA GLY A 119 17.35 12.30 -4.29
C GLY A 119 16.17 13.26 -4.48
N PRO A 120 15.85 14.12 -3.49
CA PRO A 120 14.78 15.11 -3.62
C PRO A 120 14.96 16.07 -4.81
N ARG A 121 16.18 16.57 -5.03
CA ARG A 121 16.49 17.45 -6.16
C ARG A 121 16.32 16.72 -7.49
N TRP A 122 16.82 15.50 -7.60
CA TRP A 122 16.68 14.70 -8.81
C TRP A 122 15.20 14.43 -9.16
N LEU A 123 14.39 14.02 -8.18
CA LEU A 123 12.94 13.84 -8.37
C LEU A 123 12.25 15.14 -8.79
N SER A 124 12.60 16.26 -8.16
CA SER A 124 12.04 17.57 -8.50
C SER A 124 12.34 17.97 -9.95
N ILE A 125 13.56 17.71 -10.43
CA ILE A 125 13.93 17.97 -11.83
C ILE A 125 13.14 17.06 -12.75
N LEU A 126 13.07 15.75 -12.45
CA LEU A 126 12.30 14.79 -13.25
C LEU A 126 10.82 15.16 -13.36
N SER A 127 10.19 15.55 -12.26
CA SER A 127 8.76 15.91 -12.25
C SER A 127 8.42 17.09 -13.17
N GLN A 128 9.39 17.98 -13.43
CA GLN A 128 9.21 19.14 -14.31
C GLN A 128 9.34 18.78 -15.79
N MET A 129 9.78 17.57 -16.13
CA MET A 129 9.95 17.10 -17.52
C MET A 129 8.66 16.53 -18.12
N ALA A 130 7.57 16.47 -17.35
CA ALA A 130 6.32 15.80 -17.75
C ALA A 130 5.60 16.44 -18.95
N ASP A 131 5.90 17.69 -19.29
CA ASP A 131 5.14 18.47 -20.28
C ASP A 131 5.55 18.21 -21.74
N ASP A 132 6.68 17.51 -21.99
CA ASP A 132 7.29 17.48 -23.33
C ASP A 132 7.10 16.16 -24.12
N ALA A 133 6.86 15.01 -23.45
CA ALA A 133 6.70 13.69 -24.09
C ALA A 133 6.31 12.60 -23.06
N PRO A 134 5.83 11.41 -23.49
CA PRO A 134 5.75 10.24 -22.62
C PRO A 134 7.14 9.86 -22.08
N MET A 135 7.22 9.63 -20.77
CA MET A 135 8.48 9.27 -20.08
C MET A 135 8.72 7.77 -20.22
N VAL A 136 9.91 7.37 -20.67
CA VAL A 136 10.26 5.95 -20.90
C VAL A 136 11.42 5.54 -20.00
N PHE A 137 11.15 4.70 -19.02
CA PHE A 137 12.13 4.08 -18.14
C PHE A 137 12.45 2.67 -18.65
N SER A 138 13.70 2.46 -19.11
CA SER A 138 14.15 1.17 -19.66
C SER A 138 15.65 0.95 -19.47
N ASN A 139 16.10 -0.32 -19.37
CA ASN A 139 17.52 -0.68 -19.36
C ASN A 139 18.31 -0.25 -20.62
N SER A 140 17.62 0.06 -21.73
CA SER A 140 18.25 0.58 -22.94
C SER A 140 18.63 2.06 -22.85
N THR A 141 18.15 2.76 -21.81
CA THR A 141 18.42 4.18 -21.55
C THR A 141 19.75 4.32 -20.81
N SER A 142 20.86 3.89 -21.44
CA SER A 142 22.17 4.10 -20.84
C SER A 142 22.47 5.60 -20.74
N SER A 143 22.80 6.09 -19.55
CA SER A 143 23.41 7.41 -19.37
C SER A 143 24.72 7.54 -20.15
N ARG A 144 25.40 6.40 -20.41
CA ARG A 144 26.57 6.29 -21.28
C ARG A 144 26.25 6.93 -22.64
N ASN A 145 26.80 8.11 -22.91
CA ASN A 145 26.64 8.95 -24.11
C ASN A 145 25.47 9.95 -24.11
N SER A 146 24.77 10.17 -22.98
CA SER A 146 23.80 11.26 -22.86
C SER A 146 24.45 12.49 -22.25
N LEU A 147 24.05 13.69 -22.70
CA LEU A 147 24.58 14.94 -22.16
C LEU A 147 24.19 15.06 -20.66
N PRO A 148 25.13 15.31 -19.73
CA PRO A 148 24.80 15.53 -18.32
C PRO A 148 23.71 16.59 -18.15
N GLY A 149 22.73 16.31 -17.29
CA GLY A 149 21.55 17.17 -17.07
C GLY A 149 20.45 17.08 -18.13
N SER A 150 20.65 16.37 -19.25
CA SER A 150 19.58 16.14 -20.23
C SER A 150 18.49 15.20 -19.68
N PRO A 151 17.24 15.25 -20.21
CA PRO A 151 16.17 14.33 -19.80
C PRO A 151 16.56 12.86 -19.89
N LYS A 152 17.20 12.46 -20.98
CA LYS A 152 17.67 11.07 -21.18
C LYS A 152 18.71 10.66 -20.13
N TRP A 153 19.60 11.57 -19.76
CA TRP A 153 20.59 11.32 -18.72
C TRP A 153 19.93 11.17 -17.35
N LEU A 154 19.02 12.08 -16.97
CA LEU A 154 18.30 12.06 -15.70
C LEU A 154 17.42 10.82 -15.53
N ILE A 155 16.70 10.41 -16.58
CA ILE A 155 15.90 9.18 -16.59
C ILE A 155 16.82 7.96 -16.44
N GLY A 156 17.94 7.94 -17.18
CA GLY A 156 18.94 6.88 -17.08
C GLY A 156 19.57 6.74 -15.69
N LEU A 157 19.53 7.79 -14.86
CA LEU A 157 19.98 7.69 -13.47
C LEU A 157 19.08 6.80 -12.61
N ALA A 158 17.81 6.56 -12.96
CA ALA A 158 16.92 5.71 -12.18
C ALA A 158 17.45 4.27 -12.05
N GLY A 159 18.16 3.78 -13.07
CA GLY A 159 18.81 2.46 -13.06
C GLY A 159 19.91 2.28 -12.01
N PHE A 160 20.40 3.36 -11.38
CA PHE A 160 21.31 3.25 -10.23
C PHE A 160 20.61 2.75 -8.96
N ALA A 161 19.30 2.51 -8.98
CA ALA A 161 18.64 1.75 -7.94
C ALA A 161 19.01 0.26 -7.96
N PHE A 162 19.52 -0.26 -9.08
CA PHE A 162 19.92 -1.66 -9.33
C PHE A 162 18.85 -2.73 -9.00
N ASP A 163 17.58 -2.32 -8.91
CA ASP A 163 16.44 -3.19 -8.69
C ASP A 163 15.25 -2.61 -9.48
N PRO A 164 14.60 -3.40 -10.35
CA PRO A 164 13.52 -2.90 -11.20
C PRO A 164 12.33 -2.32 -10.40
N LEU A 165 12.05 -2.85 -9.21
CA LEU A 165 10.96 -2.35 -8.38
C LEU A 165 11.31 -1.03 -7.70
N ARG A 166 12.60 -0.80 -7.41
CA ARG A 166 13.08 0.49 -6.91
C ARG A 166 13.11 1.54 -8.01
N GLU A 167 13.57 1.17 -9.21
CA GLU A 167 13.49 2.05 -10.38
C GLU A 167 12.05 2.48 -10.64
N MET A 168 11.12 1.51 -10.64
CA MET A 168 9.69 1.77 -10.76
C MET A 168 9.18 2.70 -9.65
N ARG A 169 9.59 2.47 -8.40
CA ARG A 169 9.21 3.31 -7.25
C ARG A 169 9.64 4.77 -7.43
N LEU A 170 10.85 4.98 -7.91
CA LEU A 170 11.41 6.32 -8.16
C LEU A 170 10.68 6.99 -9.32
N ALA A 171 10.37 6.26 -10.39
CA ALA A 171 9.60 6.77 -11.53
C ALA A 171 8.20 7.23 -11.10
N VAL A 172 7.45 6.41 -10.36
CA VAL A 172 6.10 6.79 -9.88
C VAL A 172 6.14 7.89 -8.82
N ALA A 173 7.25 8.07 -8.10
CA ALA A 173 7.43 9.19 -7.18
C ALA A 173 7.57 10.53 -7.91
N ALA A 174 8.27 10.53 -9.06
CA ALA A 174 8.41 11.73 -9.89
C ALA A 174 7.11 12.12 -10.60
N PHE A 175 6.22 11.15 -10.85
CA PHE A 175 4.99 11.34 -11.63
C PHE A 175 3.77 10.68 -10.96
N PRO A 176 3.32 11.16 -9.78
CA PRO A 176 2.30 10.48 -8.96
C PRO A 176 0.90 10.44 -9.59
N GLU A 177 0.60 11.36 -10.50
CA GLU A 177 -0.69 11.43 -11.22
C GLU A 177 -0.66 10.75 -12.58
N ALA A 178 0.48 10.16 -12.97
CA ALA A 178 0.62 9.50 -14.25
C ALA A 178 -0.08 8.14 -14.30
N GLN A 179 -0.38 7.69 -15.52
CA GLN A 179 -0.66 6.29 -15.78
C GLN A 179 0.67 5.56 -15.99
N VAL A 180 0.88 4.46 -15.28
CA VAL A 180 2.02 3.57 -15.46
C VAL A 180 1.64 2.49 -16.44
N ILE A 181 2.47 2.30 -17.46
CA ILE A 181 2.24 1.36 -18.54
C ILE A 181 3.44 0.42 -18.68
N THR A 182 3.19 -0.88 -18.58
CA THR A 182 4.18 -1.93 -18.87
C THR A 182 3.69 -2.78 -20.04
N ASP A 183 4.41 -2.75 -21.15
CA ASP A 183 4.11 -3.54 -22.34
C ASP A 183 4.79 -4.91 -22.26
N VAL A 184 3.99 -5.98 -22.38
CA VAL A 184 4.46 -7.37 -22.32
C VAL A 184 4.30 -8.09 -23.67
N THR A 185 4.02 -7.35 -24.74
CA THR A 185 3.79 -7.86 -26.10
C THR A 185 5.10 -8.36 -26.73
N GLY A 186 5.42 -9.64 -26.54
CA GLY A 186 6.61 -10.28 -27.14
C GLY A 186 7.65 -10.78 -26.13
N SER A 187 7.40 -10.57 -24.84
CA SER A 187 8.10 -11.29 -23.77
C SER A 187 7.80 -12.81 -23.82
N GLY A 188 8.59 -13.63 -23.13
CA GLY A 188 8.31 -15.08 -22.98
C GLY A 188 6.89 -15.38 -22.45
N TRP A 189 6.24 -14.37 -21.86
CA TRP A 189 4.87 -14.35 -21.37
C TRP A 189 3.79 -14.39 -22.46
N ALA A 190 4.11 -14.05 -23.72
CA ALA A 190 3.19 -14.20 -24.85
C ALA A 190 2.80 -15.67 -25.13
N TRP A 191 3.52 -16.62 -24.54
CA TRP A 191 3.26 -18.07 -24.63
C TRP A 191 2.56 -18.65 -23.40
N VAL A 192 2.37 -17.87 -22.33
CA VAL A 192 1.62 -18.30 -21.14
C VAL A 192 0.12 -18.11 -21.40
N GLY A 193 -0.38 -18.87 -22.39
CA GLY A 193 -1.80 -19.10 -22.68
C GLY A 193 -2.61 -17.89 -23.14
N GLU A 194 -3.68 -18.18 -23.87
CA GLU A 194 -4.85 -17.32 -24.03
C GLU A 194 -5.60 -17.20 -22.68
N GLY A 195 -4.88 -16.84 -21.61
CA GLY A 195 -5.36 -16.82 -20.25
C GLY A 195 -6.22 -15.61 -19.93
N ASP A 196 -7.04 -15.76 -18.89
CA ASP A 196 -8.02 -14.82 -18.34
C ASP A 196 -7.44 -13.55 -17.66
N GLY A 197 -6.17 -13.22 -17.91
CA GLY A 197 -5.49 -12.05 -17.31
C GLY A 197 -4.88 -12.30 -15.93
N SER A 198 -4.87 -13.53 -15.41
CA SER A 198 -4.36 -13.89 -14.07
C SER A 198 -2.83 -13.91 -13.89
N HIS A 199 -2.06 -13.25 -14.77
CA HIS A 199 -0.60 -13.41 -14.78
C HIS A 199 0.11 -12.69 -13.63
N ALA A 200 -0.39 -11.54 -13.17
CA ALA A 200 0.27 -10.78 -12.11
C ALA A 200 0.16 -11.53 -10.78
N SER A 201 -1.02 -12.06 -10.47
CA SER A 201 -1.22 -12.87 -9.27
C SER A 201 -0.43 -14.19 -9.32
N ALA A 202 -0.35 -14.85 -10.48
CA ALA A 202 0.47 -16.06 -10.66
C ALA A 202 1.96 -15.78 -10.38
N LYS A 203 2.51 -14.69 -10.94
CA LYS A 203 3.92 -14.30 -10.73
C LYS A 203 4.20 -13.93 -9.29
N LEU A 204 3.30 -13.17 -8.65
CA LEU A 204 3.41 -12.86 -7.24
C LEU A 204 3.44 -14.13 -6.38
N ASN A 205 2.66 -15.15 -6.75
CA ASN A 205 2.67 -16.44 -6.06
C ASN A 205 3.96 -17.25 -6.30
N ASP A 206 4.55 -17.19 -7.49
CA ASP A 206 5.88 -17.77 -7.75
C ASP A 206 6.94 -17.10 -6.86
N LEU A 207 6.99 -15.77 -6.86
CA LEU A 207 7.93 -14.99 -6.03
C LEU A 207 7.80 -15.28 -4.52
N ARG A 208 6.58 -15.56 -4.06
CA ARG A 208 6.31 -15.95 -2.66
C ARG A 208 6.87 -17.32 -2.29
N ARG A 209 6.93 -18.25 -3.25
CA ARG A 209 7.52 -19.59 -3.02
C ARG A 209 9.03 -19.49 -2.86
N ASP A 210 9.63 -18.52 -3.55
CA ASP A 210 11.09 -18.38 -3.62
C ASP A 210 11.66 -17.45 -2.53
N GLY A 211 10.84 -16.61 -1.89
CA GLY A 211 11.33 -15.73 -0.83
C GLY A 211 10.29 -15.06 0.05
N SER A 212 10.67 -14.77 1.30
CA SER A 212 9.81 -14.10 2.29
C SER A 212 9.52 -12.63 1.96
N LEU A 213 10.28 -12.00 1.06
CA LEU A 213 10.13 -10.58 0.70
C LEU A 213 8.74 -10.27 0.11
N PHE A 214 8.24 -11.15 -0.76
CA PHE A 214 6.95 -11.01 -1.45
C PHE A 214 5.78 -11.64 -0.67
N SER A 215 6.04 -12.16 0.52
CA SER A 215 4.99 -12.65 1.40
C SER A 215 4.09 -11.50 1.87
N PRO A 216 2.77 -11.73 1.95
CA PRO A 216 1.85 -10.69 2.41
C PRO A 216 2.14 -10.29 3.85
N ILE A 217 1.81 -9.04 4.18
CA ILE A 217 1.83 -8.55 5.55
C ILE A 217 0.71 -9.25 6.31
N VAL A 218 1.05 -9.90 7.42
CA VAL A 218 0.08 -10.54 8.30
C VAL A 218 -0.46 -9.52 9.29
N VAL A 219 -1.76 -9.32 9.35
CA VAL A 219 -2.42 -8.41 10.30
C VAL A 219 -3.08 -9.23 11.40
N LEU A 220 -2.70 -8.94 12.64
CA LEU A 220 -3.26 -9.53 13.85
C LEU A 220 -4.17 -8.49 14.52
N THR A 221 -5.43 -8.85 14.77
CA THR A 221 -6.42 -8.01 15.44
C THR A 221 -6.84 -8.62 16.78
N GLU A 222 -7.48 -7.83 17.65
CA GLU A 222 -7.98 -8.32 18.95
C GLU A 222 -9.14 -9.29 18.80
N GLY A 223 -10.03 -9.04 17.84
CA GLY A 223 -11.22 -9.83 17.58
C GLY A 223 -11.35 -10.26 16.13
N ARG A 224 -12.23 -11.24 15.91
CA ARG A 224 -12.63 -11.68 14.56
C ARG A 224 -13.41 -10.59 13.81
N THR A 225 -14.24 -9.85 14.53
CA THR A 225 -15.04 -8.75 13.96
C THR A 225 -14.14 -7.67 13.38
N ASP A 226 -13.04 -7.34 14.04
CA ASP A 226 -12.01 -6.42 13.55
C ASP A 226 -11.42 -6.88 12.23
N ALA A 227 -10.97 -8.14 12.16
CA ALA A 227 -10.43 -8.73 10.94
C ALA A 227 -11.47 -8.72 9.81
N GLU A 228 -12.72 -9.10 10.10
CA GLU A 228 -13.83 -9.07 9.15
C GLU A 228 -14.03 -7.66 8.57
N PHE A 229 -14.17 -6.65 9.44
CA PHE A 229 -14.53 -5.30 9.02
C PHE A 229 -13.38 -4.55 8.36
N LEU A 230 -12.16 -4.74 8.84
CA LEU A 230 -10.97 -4.16 8.21
C LEU A 230 -10.67 -4.84 6.87
N ALA A 231 -10.87 -6.15 6.73
CA ALA A 231 -10.72 -6.84 5.45
C ALA A 231 -11.76 -6.35 4.42
N ALA A 232 -13.03 -6.18 4.84
CA ALA A 232 -14.06 -5.62 3.99
C ALA A 232 -13.76 -4.16 3.60
N GLY A 233 -13.28 -3.35 4.55
CA GLY A 233 -12.83 -1.98 4.29
C GLY A 233 -11.66 -1.92 3.31
N LEU A 234 -10.69 -2.82 3.45
CA LEU A 234 -9.52 -2.89 2.57
C LEU A 234 -9.93 -3.20 1.13
N SER A 235 -10.81 -4.18 0.91
CA SER A 235 -11.25 -4.55 -0.44
C SER A 235 -12.06 -3.48 -1.14
N ILE A 236 -12.76 -2.61 -0.39
CA ILE A 236 -13.52 -1.48 -0.94
C ILE A 236 -12.63 -0.26 -1.18
N LEU A 237 -11.77 0.09 -0.22
CA LEU A 237 -11.03 1.36 -0.22
C LEU A 237 -9.66 1.27 -0.91
N TYR A 238 -9.03 0.09 -0.87
CA TYR A 238 -7.69 -0.17 -1.40
C TYR A 238 -7.66 -1.52 -2.13
N PRO A 239 -8.53 -1.73 -3.15
CA PRO A 239 -8.61 -3.00 -3.87
C PRO A 239 -7.26 -3.41 -4.48
N HIS A 240 -6.44 -2.43 -4.85
CA HIS A 240 -5.11 -2.61 -5.45
C HIS A 240 -4.06 -3.18 -4.50
N VAL A 241 -4.34 -3.42 -3.21
CA VAL A 241 -3.35 -4.00 -2.27
C VAL A 241 -3.87 -5.20 -1.48
N VAL A 242 -5.07 -5.68 -1.78
CA VAL A 242 -5.74 -6.75 -1.01
C VAL A 242 -4.92 -8.04 -0.98
N ASP A 243 -4.28 -8.38 -2.10
CA ASP A 243 -3.41 -9.54 -2.23
C ASP A 243 -2.13 -9.42 -1.39
N LEU A 244 -1.73 -8.22 -0.96
CA LEU A 244 -0.52 -7.96 -0.18
C LEU A 244 -0.74 -7.94 1.34
N ILE A 245 -1.99 -7.99 1.80
CA ILE A 245 -2.34 -7.93 3.23
C ILE A 245 -3.25 -9.09 3.59
N LYS A 246 -2.88 -9.84 4.64
CA LYS A 246 -3.66 -10.98 5.13
C LYS A 246 -4.01 -10.79 6.59
N PHE A 247 -5.29 -10.61 6.88
CA PHE A 247 -5.79 -10.68 8.25
C PHE A 247 -5.75 -12.14 8.72
N LEU A 248 -5.18 -12.38 9.90
CA LEU A 248 -5.14 -13.71 10.47
C LEU A 248 -6.56 -14.09 10.93
N ASP A 249 -7.15 -15.09 10.27
CA ASP A 249 -8.43 -15.66 10.69
C ASP A 249 -8.20 -16.80 11.68
N PHE A 250 -8.84 -16.71 12.84
CA PHE A 250 -8.82 -17.77 13.84
C PHE A 250 -10.00 -18.70 13.59
N GLU A 251 -9.78 -19.82 12.90
CA GLU A 251 -10.78 -20.91 12.87
C GLU A 251 -10.99 -21.55 14.25
N GLN A 252 -10.02 -21.39 15.17
CA GLN A 252 -10.11 -21.86 16.54
C GLN A 252 -10.57 -20.74 17.48
N LYS A 253 -11.55 -21.05 18.33
CA LYS A 253 -12.04 -20.21 19.44
C LYS A 253 -10.93 -19.93 20.46
N ASN A 254 -9.92 -19.15 20.11
CA ASN A 254 -8.99 -18.60 21.08
C ASN A 254 -9.66 -17.44 21.83
N ASP A 255 -9.28 -17.25 23.09
CA ASP A 255 -9.65 -16.07 23.86
C ASP A 255 -9.24 -14.82 23.06
N GLY A 256 -10.21 -14.00 22.65
CA GLY A 256 -9.96 -12.72 21.98
C GLY A 256 -9.44 -11.64 22.95
N GLY A 257 -9.21 -10.45 22.43
CA GLY A 257 -8.86 -9.26 23.20
C GLY A 257 -7.36 -9.00 23.34
N ALA A 258 -7.03 -7.79 23.80
CA ALA A 258 -5.68 -7.26 23.85
C ALA A 258 -4.64 -8.18 24.52
N GLY A 259 -4.99 -8.81 25.65
CA GLY A 259 -4.06 -9.71 26.36
C GLY A 259 -3.67 -10.94 25.55
N ALA A 260 -4.59 -11.49 24.76
CA ALA A 260 -4.31 -12.63 23.88
C ALA A 260 -3.45 -12.20 22.68
N LEU A 261 -3.75 -11.05 22.10
CA LEU A 261 -2.95 -10.47 21.02
C LEU A 261 -1.50 -10.22 21.45
N VAL A 262 -1.26 -9.71 22.66
CA VAL A 262 0.11 -9.56 23.22
C VAL A 262 0.84 -10.90 23.32
N ARG A 263 0.17 -11.97 23.76
CA ARG A 263 0.78 -13.30 23.84
C ARG A 263 1.15 -13.81 22.44
N LEU A 264 0.30 -13.60 21.45
CA LEU A 264 0.56 -13.99 20.08
C LEU A 264 1.77 -13.25 19.48
N VAL A 265 1.85 -11.93 19.71
CA VAL A 265 3.01 -11.12 19.30
C VAL A 265 4.31 -11.65 19.89
N LYS A 266 4.31 -11.99 21.20
CA LYS A 266 5.48 -12.58 21.87
C LYS A 266 5.86 -13.92 21.25
N SER A 267 4.89 -14.78 20.94
CA SER A 267 5.13 -16.07 20.28
C SER A 267 5.71 -15.90 18.88
N PHE A 268 5.19 -14.97 18.08
CA PHE A 268 5.70 -14.69 16.73
C PHE A 268 7.13 -14.15 16.76
N ALA A 269 7.42 -13.25 17.70
CA ALA A 269 8.77 -12.73 17.92
C ALA A 269 9.73 -13.84 18.35
N ALA A 270 9.34 -14.68 19.30
CA ALA A 270 10.16 -15.79 19.80
C ALA A 270 10.42 -16.87 18.73
N ALA A 271 9.45 -17.10 17.84
CA ALA A 271 9.59 -18.03 16.72
C ALA A 271 10.44 -17.47 15.56
N GLY A 272 10.79 -16.18 15.58
CA GLY A 272 11.59 -15.56 14.53
C GLY A 272 10.87 -15.52 13.18
N ILE A 273 9.55 -15.27 13.18
CA ILE A 273 8.76 -15.21 11.95
C ILE A 273 9.32 -14.14 10.99
N ALA A 274 9.70 -14.59 9.79
CA ALA A 274 10.28 -13.73 8.76
C ALA A 274 9.23 -12.81 8.11
N ASN A 275 7.95 -13.22 8.11
CA ASN A 275 6.86 -12.44 7.55
C ASN A 275 6.66 -11.13 8.32
N ARG A 276 6.50 -10.05 7.56
CA ARG A 276 6.09 -8.77 8.12
C ARG A 276 4.72 -8.91 8.77
N THR A 277 4.64 -8.53 10.04
CA THR A 277 3.44 -8.70 10.86
C THR A 277 3.07 -7.38 11.52
N VAL A 278 1.82 -6.98 11.40
CA VAL A 278 1.23 -5.84 12.11
C VAL A 278 0.25 -6.37 13.14
N ALA A 279 0.53 -6.16 14.42
CA ALA A 279 -0.47 -6.34 15.46
C ALA A 279 -1.12 -4.99 15.77
N ILE A 280 -2.43 -4.88 15.54
CA ILE A 280 -3.18 -3.65 15.74
C ILE A 280 -4.23 -3.84 16.85
N PHE A 281 -4.18 -2.92 17.81
CA PHE A 281 -4.99 -2.93 19.02
C PHE A 281 -6.04 -1.84 18.99
N ASP A 282 -7.10 -2.01 19.78
CA ASP A 282 -8.12 -1.00 19.99
C ASP A 282 -7.53 0.28 20.62
N ASN A 283 -8.17 1.42 20.35
CA ASN A 283 -7.83 2.68 20.98
C ASN A 283 -8.57 2.84 22.33
N ASP A 284 -8.43 1.83 23.21
CA ASP A 284 -9.13 1.79 24.49
C ASP A 284 -8.20 1.56 25.70
N SER A 285 -8.76 1.62 26.90
CA SER A 285 -8.00 1.43 28.14
C SER A 285 -7.45 0.00 28.31
N ALA A 286 -8.12 -1.03 27.78
CA ALA A 286 -7.71 -2.42 27.93
C ALA A 286 -6.49 -2.75 27.06
N ALA A 287 -6.45 -2.25 25.83
CA ALA A 287 -5.27 -2.30 24.97
C ALA A 287 -4.08 -1.61 25.62
N ALA A 288 -4.29 -0.42 26.19
CA ALA A 288 -3.23 0.32 26.87
C ALA A 288 -2.64 -0.48 28.05
N ASP A 289 -3.49 -1.12 28.86
CA ASP A 289 -3.03 -1.94 29.98
C ASP A 289 -2.25 -3.19 29.51
N ALA A 290 -2.79 -3.93 28.54
CA ALA A 290 -2.16 -5.14 28.01
C ALA A 290 -0.76 -4.87 27.43
N LEU A 291 -0.61 -3.76 26.70
CA LEU A 291 0.63 -3.35 26.07
C LEU A 291 1.74 -3.00 27.06
N ARG A 292 1.44 -2.67 28.33
CA ARG A 292 2.45 -2.42 29.37
C ARG A 292 3.38 -3.62 29.59
N SER A 293 2.88 -4.82 29.32
CA SER A 293 3.64 -6.07 29.48
C SER A 293 4.55 -6.40 28.29
N LEU A 294 4.57 -5.56 27.24
CA LEU A 294 5.29 -5.78 25.99
C LEU A 294 6.42 -4.76 25.83
N ASP A 295 7.68 -5.24 25.79
CA ASP A 295 8.82 -4.38 25.48
C ASP A 295 9.00 -4.28 23.97
N LEU A 296 8.43 -3.21 23.39
CA LEU A 296 8.43 -2.96 21.94
C LEU A 296 9.85 -2.89 21.35
N ARG A 297 10.86 -2.51 22.13
CA ARG A 297 12.26 -2.39 21.67
C ARG A 297 12.93 -3.73 21.40
N ARG A 298 12.38 -4.82 21.94
CA ARG A 298 12.88 -6.19 21.74
C ARG A 298 12.21 -6.91 20.60
N LEU A 299 11.19 -6.31 19.99
CA LEU A 299 10.52 -6.92 18.85
C LEU A 299 11.41 -6.85 17.60
N PRO A 300 11.42 -7.89 16.76
CA PRO A 300 12.15 -7.86 15.51
C PRO A 300 11.59 -6.77 14.59
N PRO A 301 12.40 -6.22 13.68
CA PRO A 301 11.95 -5.19 12.75
C PRO A 301 10.88 -5.68 11.76
N THR A 302 10.60 -6.99 11.69
CA THR A 302 9.49 -7.57 10.94
C THR A 302 8.14 -7.48 11.67
N ILE A 303 8.11 -7.15 12.96
CA ILE A 303 6.88 -7.01 13.74
C ILE A 303 6.65 -5.54 14.09
N ARG A 304 5.43 -5.05 13.86
CA ARG A 304 4.97 -3.72 14.26
C ARG A 304 3.76 -3.87 15.16
N VAL A 305 3.74 -3.12 16.24
CA VAL A 305 2.61 -3.05 17.18
C VAL A 305 2.04 -1.65 17.09
N LEU A 306 0.78 -1.55 16.73
CA LEU A 306 0.05 -0.31 16.49
C LEU A 306 -1.23 -0.29 17.32
N ARG A 307 -1.79 0.91 17.49
CA ARG A 307 -3.16 1.10 18.00
C ARG A 307 -3.99 1.81 16.94
N TYR A 308 -5.30 1.62 16.99
CA TYR A 308 -6.20 2.47 16.23
C TYR A 308 -5.92 3.96 16.55
N PRO A 309 -5.98 4.85 15.56
CA PRO A 309 -5.66 6.25 15.75
C PRO A 309 -6.80 6.98 16.47
N ASP A 310 -6.50 8.12 17.08
CA ASP A 310 -7.54 9.04 17.51
C ASP A 310 -8.38 9.51 16.31
N ILE A 311 -9.68 9.70 16.53
CA ILE A 311 -10.61 10.22 15.53
C ILE A 311 -11.40 11.40 16.08
N SER A 312 -11.65 12.39 15.22
CA SER A 312 -12.38 13.60 15.63
C SER A 312 -13.80 13.33 16.08
N LEU A 313 -14.45 12.28 15.54
CA LEU A 313 -15.77 11.84 16.00
C LEU A 313 -15.77 11.48 17.50
N ALA A 314 -14.66 10.94 18.01
CA ALA A 314 -14.52 10.48 19.38
C ALA A 314 -14.08 11.57 20.37
N GLU A 315 -13.72 12.78 19.92
CA GLU A 315 -13.29 13.89 20.79
C GLU A 315 -14.44 14.42 21.67
N SER A 316 -15.68 14.32 21.18
CA SER A 316 -16.90 14.73 21.88
C SER A 316 -18.03 13.78 21.50
N TYR A 317 -17.99 12.58 22.06
CA TYR A 317 -18.92 11.49 21.75
C TYR A 317 -19.94 11.30 22.89
N PRO A 318 -21.21 10.95 22.60
CA PRO A 318 -22.18 10.69 23.66
C PRO A 318 -21.82 9.44 24.46
N THR A 319 -21.89 9.56 25.78
CA THR A 319 -21.56 8.50 26.72
C THR A 319 -22.66 8.32 27.76
N ILE A 320 -22.86 7.10 28.24
CA ILE A 320 -23.73 6.78 29.38
C ILE A 320 -22.82 6.51 30.57
N GLY A 321 -22.88 7.40 31.55
CA GLY A 321 -22.20 7.26 32.83
C GLY A 321 -23.07 6.56 33.88
N PRO A 322 -22.46 5.91 34.89
CA PRO A 322 -23.19 5.41 36.04
C PRO A 322 -23.88 6.56 36.79
N PRO A 323 -24.87 6.25 37.65
CA PRO A 323 -25.47 7.23 38.55
C PRO A 323 -24.43 8.08 39.30
N SER A 324 -24.65 9.39 39.31
CA SER A 324 -23.90 10.36 40.12
C SER A 324 -24.83 11.06 41.12
N LEU A 325 -24.26 11.81 42.07
CA LEU A 325 -25.07 12.63 42.99
C LEU A 325 -25.94 13.64 42.25
N GLU A 326 -25.44 14.17 41.12
CA GLU A 326 -26.16 15.13 40.26
C GLU A 326 -27.13 14.41 39.30
N HIS A 327 -26.88 13.14 38.97
CA HIS A 327 -27.69 12.34 38.06
C HIS A 327 -27.94 10.92 38.62
N PRO A 328 -28.90 10.75 39.55
CA PRO A 328 -29.10 9.52 40.31
C PRO A 328 -29.57 8.30 39.47
N GLY A 329 -30.05 8.53 38.25
CA GLY A 329 -30.44 7.47 37.31
C GLY A 329 -29.35 7.12 36.29
N GLY A 330 -28.15 7.71 36.41
CA GLY A 330 -27.20 7.80 35.32
C GLY A 330 -27.57 8.96 34.40
N GLY A 331 -26.67 9.29 33.48
CA GLY A 331 -26.86 10.41 32.57
C GLY A 331 -26.09 10.23 31.27
N THR A 332 -26.57 10.92 30.24
CA THR A 332 -25.88 11.00 28.96
C THR A 332 -25.03 12.26 28.92
N PHE A 333 -23.73 12.12 28.69
CA PHE A 333 -22.79 13.22 28.65
C PHE A 333 -21.89 13.12 27.42
N LEU A 334 -21.47 14.24 26.88
CA LEU A 334 -20.41 14.27 25.87
C LEU A 334 -19.05 14.12 26.57
N ALA A 335 -18.22 13.22 26.06
CA ALA A 335 -16.85 13.04 26.54
C ALA A 335 -15.90 12.72 25.38
N ASN A 336 -14.62 13.00 25.59
CA ASN A 336 -13.58 12.46 24.72
C ASN A 336 -13.37 10.98 25.07
N VAL A 337 -13.63 10.10 24.10
CA VAL A 337 -13.51 8.65 24.28
C VAL A 337 -12.27 8.05 23.60
N ASN A 338 -11.45 8.87 22.93
CA ASN A 338 -10.16 8.44 22.37
C ASN A 338 -9.24 7.93 23.49
N GLY A 339 -8.57 6.80 23.23
CA GLY A 339 -7.71 6.12 24.20
C GLY A 339 -8.44 5.42 25.34
N LEU A 340 -9.78 5.57 25.45
CA LEU A 340 -10.59 5.05 26.55
C LEU A 340 -11.57 3.96 26.13
N ALA A 341 -12.23 4.14 24.98
CA ALA A 341 -13.31 3.26 24.49
C ALA A 341 -13.32 3.12 22.95
N GLY A 342 -12.17 3.29 22.31
CA GLY A 342 -12.01 3.23 20.85
C GLY A 342 -11.95 1.82 20.26
N SER A 343 -13.03 1.03 20.37
CA SER A 343 -13.15 -0.25 19.68
C SER A 343 -13.48 -0.08 18.19
N ILE A 344 -13.36 -1.15 17.38
CA ILE A 344 -13.65 -1.14 15.94
C ILE A 344 -14.98 -0.47 15.57
N GLU A 345 -16.03 -0.62 16.39
CA GLU A 345 -17.34 -0.02 16.13
C GLU A 345 -17.27 1.49 15.94
N LEU A 346 -16.47 2.21 16.73
CA LEU A 346 -16.32 3.68 16.61
C LEU A 346 -15.67 4.11 15.28
N TYR A 347 -15.05 3.18 14.55
CA TYR A 347 -14.37 3.46 13.28
C TYR A 347 -15.24 3.14 12.05
N LEU A 348 -16.43 2.54 12.23
CA LEU A 348 -17.27 2.07 11.11
C LEU A 348 -18.04 3.18 10.37
N GLY A 349 -17.93 4.41 10.85
CA GLY A 349 -18.50 5.61 10.24
C GLY A 349 -19.72 6.14 10.99
N ARG A 350 -19.93 7.46 10.92
CA ARG A 350 -21.08 8.13 11.53
C ARG A 350 -22.41 7.61 10.96
N ASP A 351 -22.45 7.30 9.67
CA ASP A 351 -23.60 6.71 8.98
C ASP A 351 -24.03 5.34 9.55
N VAL A 352 -23.09 4.60 10.13
CA VAL A 352 -23.34 3.30 10.81
C VAL A 352 -23.70 3.51 12.28
N LEU A 353 -23.06 4.47 12.94
CA LEU A 353 -23.20 4.76 14.37
C LEU A 353 -24.44 5.59 14.72
N SER A 354 -25.05 6.24 13.73
CA SER A 354 -26.28 6.99 13.92
C SER A 354 -27.50 6.08 13.82
N ASP A 355 -28.46 6.26 14.73
CA ASP A 355 -29.81 5.69 14.63
C ASP A 355 -30.66 6.40 13.56
N ASP A 356 -31.93 6.01 13.47
CA ASP A 356 -32.85 6.52 12.43
C ASP A 356 -33.22 7.99 12.64
N ASP A 357 -33.05 8.51 13.87
CA ASP A 357 -33.23 9.93 14.23
C ASP A 357 -31.93 10.74 14.05
N GLY A 358 -30.84 10.09 13.62
CA GLY A 358 -29.53 10.70 13.42
C GLY A 358 -28.70 10.87 14.69
N ALA A 359 -29.19 10.38 15.84
CA ALA A 359 -28.46 10.40 17.09
C ALA A 359 -27.41 9.29 17.13
N LEU A 360 -26.23 9.58 17.67
CA LEU A 360 -25.15 8.61 17.78
C LEU A 360 -25.45 7.61 18.90
N MET A 361 -25.25 6.32 18.62
CA MET A 361 -25.28 5.26 19.64
C MET A 361 -24.19 5.53 20.67
N PRO A 362 -24.52 5.73 21.96
CA PRO A 362 -23.56 6.17 22.96
C PRO A 362 -22.56 5.08 23.36
N VAL A 363 -21.43 5.49 23.91
CA VAL A 363 -20.52 4.61 24.64
C VAL A 363 -20.99 4.45 26.08
N GLN A 364 -21.19 3.22 26.54
CA GLN A 364 -21.51 2.95 27.94
C GLN A 364 -20.24 2.62 28.73
N TRP A 365 -19.98 3.38 29.80
CA TRP A 365 -18.87 3.11 30.71
C TRP A 365 -19.17 1.88 31.57
N SER A 366 -18.22 0.95 31.69
CA SER A 366 -18.42 -0.32 32.41
C SER A 366 -17.53 -0.43 33.65
N SER A 367 -16.22 -0.25 33.51
CA SER A 367 -15.25 -0.58 34.56
C SER A 367 -14.04 0.36 34.56
N LEU A 368 -13.47 0.58 35.74
CA LEU A 368 -12.21 1.30 35.93
C LEU A 368 -11.05 0.31 35.90
N ILE A 369 -10.10 0.48 34.97
CA ILE A 369 -8.88 -0.33 34.92
C ILE A 369 -7.84 0.32 35.83
N SER A 370 -7.70 -0.19 37.05
CA SER A 370 -6.87 0.42 38.10
C SER A 370 -5.39 0.61 37.70
N ALA A 371 -4.85 -0.26 36.86
CA ALA A 371 -3.45 -0.21 36.42
C ALA A 371 -3.13 0.99 35.50
N VAL A 372 -4.12 1.49 34.77
CA VAL A 372 -4.02 2.67 33.91
C VAL A 372 -4.80 3.88 34.44
N GLY A 373 -5.60 3.69 35.50
CA GLY A 373 -6.34 4.77 36.17
C GLY A 373 -7.48 5.35 35.33
N SER A 374 -7.95 4.63 34.32
CA SER A 374 -8.93 5.09 33.35
C SER A 374 -10.11 4.14 33.22
N TYR A 375 -11.27 4.68 32.83
CA TYR A 375 -12.46 3.89 32.56
C TYR A 375 -12.37 3.25 31.17
N GLN A 376 -12.98 2.07 31.04
CA GLN A 376 -13.26 1.42 29.77
C GLN A 376 -14.76 1.50 29.49
N GLY A 377 -15.10 1.65 28.20
CA GLY A 377 -16.49 1.63 27.73
C GLY A 377 -16.60 0.98 26.36
N GLU A 378 -17.84 0.73 25.95
CA GLU A 378 -18.14 0.18 24.64
C GLU A 378 -19.39 0.81 24.03
N VAL A 379 -19.46 0.87 22.71
CA VAL A 379 -20.65 1.34 21.99
C VAL A 379 -21.82 0.40 22.30
N VAL A 380 -22.97 0.97 22.68
CA VAL A 380 -24.19 0.19 22.89
C VAL A 380 -24.74 -0.37 21.58
N ASN A 381 -25.52 -1.46 21.65
CA ASN A 381 -26.17 -2.07 20.50
C ASN A 381 -25.21 -2.48 19.35
N LYS A 382 -24.08 -3.10 19.70
CA LYS A 382 -23.09 -3.62 18.72
C LYS A 382 -23.70 -4.49 17.62
N VAL A 383 -24.74 -5.26 17.94
CA VAL A 383 -25.42 -6.11 16.95
C VAL A 383 -25.98 -5.28 15.80
N ASP A 384 -26.60 -4.14 16.09
CA ASP A 384 -27.15 -3.26 15.05
C ASP A 384 -26.05 -2.53 14.29
N VAL A 385 -25.02 -2.04 14.98
CA VAL A 385 -23.82 -1.43 14.38
C VAL A 385 -23.17 -2.40 13.37
N HIS A 386 -22.98 -3.65 13.76
CA HIS A 386 -22.39 -4.69 12.90
C HIS A 386 -23.27 -4.98 11.69
N ARG A 387 -24.59 -5.08 11.88
CA ARG A 387 -25.56 -5.28 10.78
C ARG A 387 -25.51 -4.12 9.79
N ARG A 388 -25.61 -2.88 10.27
CA ARG A 388 -25.54 -1.64 9.45
C ARG A 388 -24.23 -1.57 8.67
N PHE A 389 -23.09 -1.92 9.28
CA PHE A 389 -21.81 -1.95 8.57
C PHE A 389 -21.75 -3.01 7.47
N ARG A 390 -22.23 -4.23 7.74
CA ARG A 390 -22.29 -5.29 6.70
C ARG A 390 -23.17 -4.89 5.52
N GLU A 391 -24.31 -4.24 5.78
CA GLU A 391 -25.19 -3.69 4.74
C GLU A 391 -24.49 -2.58 3.93
N LYS A 392 -23.82 -1.65 4.61
CA LYS A 392 -23.01 -0.60 4.00
C LYS A 392 -21.92 -1.17 3.09
N ALA A 393 -21.17 -2.15 3.58
CA ALA A 393 -20.11 -2.81 2.83
C ALA A 393 -20.65 -3.57 1.61
N ALA A 394 -21.74 -4.34 1.77
CA ALA A 394 -22.39 -5.05 0.68
C ALA A 394 -22.90 -4.09 -0.42
N ALA A 395 -23.45 -2.94 -0.04
CA ALA A 395 -23.87 -1.90 -0.97
C ALA A 395 -22.70 -1.31 -1.76
N ALA A 396 -21.56 -1.07 -1.09
CA ALA A 396 -20.34 -0.56 -1.73
C ALA A 396 -19.73 -1.57 -2.71
N VAL A 397 -19.69 -2.86 -2.36
CA VAL A 397 -19.22 -3.92 -3.27
C VAL A 397 -20.13 -4.01 -4.51
N LYS A 398 -21.45 -3.93 -4.33
CA LYS A 398 -22.39 -4.00 -5.44
C LYS A 398 -22.32 -2.77 -6.37
N ASN A 399 -22.04 -1.59 -5.80
CA ASN A 399 -21.90 -0.36 -6.55
C ASN A 399 -20.77 0.51 -5.96
N PRO A 400 -19.54 0.42 -6.53
CA PRO A 400 -18.39 1.17 -6.03
C PRO A 400 -18.59 2.69 -5.96
N SER A 401 -19.48 3.25 -6.79
CA SER A 401 -19.79 4.70 -6.75
C SER A 401 -20.50 5.14 -5.46
N ILE A 402 -21.15 4.21 -4.74
CA ILE A 402 -21.80 4.49 -3.44
C ILE A 402 -20.75 4.65 -2.34
N ALA A 403 -19.61 3.97 -2.43
CA ALA A 403 -18.56 4.04 -1.42
C ALA A 403 -18.10 5.49 -1.19
N ALA A 404 -18.09 6.33 -2.24
CA ALA A 404 -17.74 7.75 -2.15
C ALA A 404 -18.76 8.60 -1.36
N LYS A 405 -19.98 8.11 -1.14
CA LYS A 405 -21.05 8.79 -0.39
C LYS A 405 -21.20 8.31 1.05
N GLN A 406 -20.51 7.23 1.39
CA GLN A 406 -20.54 6.60 2.71
C GLN A 406 -19.36 7.08 3.56
N ASP A 407 -19.52 7.07 4.88
CA ASP A 407 -18.47 7.54 5.79
C ASP A 407 -17.46 6.43 6.11
N TRP A 408 -16.40 6.33 5.32
CA TRP A 408 -15.32 5.37 5.56
C TRP A 408 -14.13 5.95 6.35
N SER A 409 -14.27 7.14 6.95
CA SER A 409 -13.13 7.89 7.50
C SER A 409 -12.39 7.14 8.62
N GLY A 410 -13.11 6.54 9.56
CA GLY A 410 -12.53 5.75 10.65
C GLY A 410 -11.76 4.52 10.15
N VAL A 411 -12.42 3.65 9.37
CA VAL A 411 -11.78 2.48 8.74
C VAL A 411 -10.57 2.89 7.91
N ARG A 412 -10.66 3.97 7.12
CA ARG A 412 -9.55 4.50 6.33
C ARG A 412 -8.35 4.89 7.21
N ASN A 413 -8.59 5.53 8.36
CA ASN A 413 -7.53 5.91 9.27
C ASN A 413 -6.81 4.68 9.87
N VAL A 414 -7.56 3.62 10.20
CA VAL A 414 -6.99 2.35 10.66
C VAL A 414 -6.19 1.66 9.55
N LEU A 415 -6.75 1.55 8.34
CA LEU A 415 -6.06 0.91 7.21
C LEU A 415 -4.78 1.66 6.82
N ARG A 416 -4.77 3.00 6.87
CA ARG A 416 -3.56 3.81 6.66
C ARG A 416 -2.46 3.51 7.68
N LYS A 417 -2.81 3.24 8.94
CA LYS A 417 -1.82 2.78 9.94
C LYS A 417 -1.23 1.43 9.56
N ILE A 418 -2.07 0.51 9.09
CA ILE A 418 -1.64 -0.83 8.67
C ILE A 418 -0.74 -0.76 7.43
N THR A 419 -1.16 -0.04 6.39
CA THR A 419 -0.40 0.04 5.13
C THR A 419 0.90 0.82 5.29
N GLY A 420 0.91 1.83 6.16
CA GLY A 420 2.11 2.61 6.48
C GLY A 420 3.05 1.98 7.51
N ALA A 421 2.76 0.78 8.05
CA ALA A 421 3.48 0.23 9.21
C ALA A 421 4.98 -0.02 8.97
N PHE A 422 5.36 -0.28 7.72
CA PHE A 422 6.73 -0.61 7.31
C PHE A 422 7.36 0.40 6.36
N VAL A 423 6.67 1.51 6.08
CA VAL A 423 7.18 2.60 5.24
C VAL A 423 8.05 3.51 6.11
N LEU A 424 9.25 3.88 5.63
CA LEU A 424 10.33 4.50 6.42
C LEU A 424 10.42 6.03 6.35
#